data_AF-W1NQ00-F1
#
_entry.id   AF-W1NQ00-F1
#
_cell.length_a   1.000
_cell.length_b   1.000
_cell.length_c   1.000
_cell.angle_alpha   90.00
_cell.angle_beta   90.00
_cell.angle_gamma   90.00
#
_symmetry.space_group_name_H-M   'P 1'
#
loop_
_entity.id
_entity.type
_entity.pdbx_description
1 polymer ?
#
loop_
_entity_poly.entity_id
_entity_poly.type
_entity_poly.pdbx_seq_one_letter_code
_entity_poly.pdbx_strand_id
1 'polypeptide(L)'
;MFFTLAIATLAVAVAVAWSKSRTRRSNHRSSCEPPGSLGWPIVGETLAILHSGRSGKPELFVQESMLRHDPDVFKTHLLGEIIATLCGPNGNKFLFSNESKGLLLTCWPSSLARLFGDSFLT
;
A
#
# COMPACT_ATOMS: atom_id res chain seq x y z
N MET A 1 21.96 -3.46 34.29
CA MET A 1 20.59 -3.48 34.83
C MET A 1 19.75 -2.28 34.39
N PHE A 2 20.26 -1.04 34.46
CA PHE A 2 19.50 0.13 33.95
C PHE A 2 19.24 0.08 32.43
N PHE A 3 20.25 -0.29 31.64
CA PHE A 3 20.08 -0.42 30.18
C PHE A 3 19.08 -1.51 29.77
N THR A 4 19.02 -2.63 30.50
CA THR A 4 18.07 -3.72 30.20
C THR A 4 16.63 -3.33 30.52
N LEU A 5 16.41 -2.57 31.61
CA LEU A 5 15.10 -2.00 31.95
C LEU A 5 14.65 -0.94 30.94
N ALA A 6 15.56 -0.06 30.51
CA ALA A 6 15.28 0.94 29.49
C ALA A 6 14.87 0.29 28.14
N ILE A 7 15.60 -0.74 27.69
CA ILE A 7 15.26 -1.46 26.45
C ILE A 7 13.90 -2.18 26.58
N ALA A 8 13.64 -2.83 27.71
CA ALA A 8 12.37 -3.53 27.93
C ALA A 8 11.17 -2.58 27.91
N THR A 9 11.28 -1.43 28.57
CA THR A 9 10.20 -0.41 28.59
C THR A 9 9.96 0.18 27.21
N LEU A 10 11.02 0.49 26.44
CA LEU A 10 10.90 0.95 25.05
C LEU A 10 10.20 -0.11 24.18
N ALA A 11 10.58 -1.39 24.30
CA ALA A 11 9.98 -2.48 23.53
C ALA A 11 8.49 -2.65 23.84
N VAL A 12 8.08 -2.56 25.11
CA VAL A 12 6.68 -2.61 25.52
C VAL A 12 5.91 -1.39 25.01
N ALA A 13 6.48 -0.18 25.10
CA ALA A 13 5.84 1.03 24.58
C ALA A 13 5.61 0.95 23.06
N VAL A 14 6.60 0.44 22.32
CA VAL A 14 6.46 0.17 20.89
C VAL A 14 5.37 -0.88 20.64
N ALA A 15 5.38 -2.02 21.35
CA ALA A 15 4.36 -3.06 21.18
C ALA A 15 2.93 -2.56 21.47
N VAL A 16 2.75 -1.71 22.48
CA VAL A 16 1.45 -1.09 22.81
C VAL A 16 1.02 -0.09 21.74
N ALA A 17 1.92 0.78 21.27
CA ALA A 17 1.65 1.70 20.17
C ALA A 17 1.26 0.95 18.89
N TRP A 18 1.95 -0.16 18.62
CA TRP A 18 1.68 -1.09 17.54
C TRP A 18 0.28 -1.71 17.64
N SER A 19 -0.06 -2.29 18.79
CA SER A 19 -1.38 -2.88 19.05
C SER A 19 -2.49 -1.85 18.86
N LYS A 20 -2.34 -0.64 19.44
CA LYS A 20 -3.32 0.44 19.34
C LYS A 20 -3.50 0.95 17.91
N SER A 21 -2.42 1.04 17.12
CA SER A 21 -2.48 1.39 15.70
C SER A 21 -3.23 0.35 14.87
N ARG A 22 -3.07 -0.95 15.21
CA ARG A 22 -3.74 -2.07 14.54
C ARG A 22 -5.24 -2.07 14.84
N THR A 23 -5.63 -1.82 16.09
CA THR A 23 -7.06 -1.74 16.48
C THR A 23 -7.75 -0.52 15.90
N ARG A 24 -7.10 0.65 15.83
CA ARG A 24 -7.69 1.86 15.22
C ARG A 24 -8.01 1.69 13.74
N ARG A 25 -7.24 0.88 13.01
CA ARG A 25 -7.50 0.59 11.59
C ARG A 25 -8.64 -0.40 11.36
N SER A 26 -8.97 -1.24 12.35
CA SER A 26 -10.10 -2.20 12.26
C SER A 26 -11.48 -1.54 12.41
N ASN A 27 -11.55 -0.29 12.90
CA ASN A 27 -12.82 0.37 13.24
C ASN A 27 -13.40 1.25 12.12
N HIS A 28 -12.77 1.33 10.95
CA HIS A 28 -13.31 2.02 9.78
C HIS A 28 -13.86 1.01 8.77
N ARG A 29 -14.87 0.23 9.17
CA ARG A 29 -15.65 -0.61 8.23
C ARG A 29 -16.76 0.24 7.61
N SER A 30 -16.39 1.10 6.68
CA SER A 30 -17.33 1.60 5.67
C SER A 30 -17.51 0.49 4.63
N SER A 31 -18.75 0.07 4.39
CA SER A 31 -19.19 -1.09 3.60
C SER A 31 -18.87 -1.04 2.09
N CYS A 32 -17.95 -0.17 1.67
CA CYS A 32 -17.58 0.06 0.28
C CYS A 32 -16.06 0.21 0.11
N GLU A 33 -15.25 -0.30 1.05
CA GLU A 33 -13.80 -0.33 0.86
C GLU A 33 -13.37 -1.60 0.11
N PRO A 34 -12.55 -1.49 -0.94
CA PRO A 34 -12.02 -2.64 -1.65
C PRO A 34 -11.20 -3.52 -0.69
N PRO A 35 -11.32 -4.86 -0.79
CA PRO A 35 -10.58 -5.79 0.06
C PRO A 35 -9.07 -5.55 -0.05
N GLY A 36 -8.30 -5.67 1.04
CA GLY A 36 -6.85 -5.44 0.99
C GLY A 36 -6.19 -5.35 2.36
N SER A 37 -4.87 -5.47 2.40
CA SER A 37 -4.07 -5.20 3.61
C SER A 37 -3.13 -4.03 3.39
N LEU A 38 -3.00 -3.20 4.42
CA LEU A 38 -2.10 -2.04 4.44
C LEU A 38 -0.68 -2.40 4.90
N GLY A 39 -0.38 -3.70 5.11
CA GLY A 39 0.93 -4.16 5.59
C GLY A 39 1.38 -3.52 6.92
N TRP A 40 2.70 -3.35 7.07
CA TRP A 40 3.29 -2.71 8.25
C TRP A 40 2.88 -1.23 8.37
N PRO A 41 2.57 -0.70 9.56
CA PRO A 41 1.95 0.62 9.69
C PRO A 41 2.77 1.82 9.18
N ILE A 42 4.08 1.67 8.99
CA ILE A 42 5.01 2.72 8.54
C ILE A 42 5.60 2.41 7.16
N VAL A 43 6.01 1.16 6.90
CA VAL A 43 6.66 0.79 5.63
C VAL A 43 5.70 0.09 4.67
N GLY A 44 4.57 -0.40 5.17
CA GLY A 44 3.54 -1.07 4.39
C GLY A 44 4.05 -2.31 3.67
N GLU A 45 3.46 -2.55 2.50
CA GLU A 45 3.89 -3.55 1.51
C GLU A 45 4.98 -3.01 0.57
N THR A 46 5.35 -1.72 0.68
CA THR A 46 6.40 -1.06 -0.11
C THR A 46 7.72 -1.83 -0.10
N LEU A 47 8.11 -2.45 1.02
CA LEU A 47 9.32 -3.27 1.09
C LEU A 47 9.24 -4.52 0.20
N ALA A 48 8.08 -5.15 0.11
CA ALA A 48 7.87 -6.30 -0.76
C ALA A 48 7.96 -5.90 -2.23
N ILE A 49 7.42 -4.72 -2.59
CA ILE A 49 7.50 -4.14 -3.94
C ILE A 49 8.95 -3.78 -4.30
N LEU A 50 9.68 -3.15 -3.38
CA LEU A 50 11.09 -2.82 -3.59
C LEU A 50 11.95 -4.08 -3.69
N HIS A 51 11.64 -5.12 -2.90
CA HIS A 51 12.34 -6.39 -2.93
C HIS A 51 12.08 -7.13 -4.25
N SER A 52 10.82 -7.23 -4.68
CA SER A 52 10.45 -7.86 -5.96
C SER A 52 11.02 -7.11 -7.16
N GLY A 53 11.00 -5.77 -7.11
CA GLY A 53 11.64 -4.92 -8.11
C GLY A 53 13.16 -5.11 -8.18
N ARG A 54 13.86 -5.17 -7.03
CA ARG A 54 15.31 -5.44 -6.99
C ARG A 54 15.65 -6.87 -7.44
N SER A 55 14.75 -7.81 -7.21
CA SER A 55 14.88 -9.19 -7.70
C SER A 55 14.61 -9.31 -9.22
N GLY A 56 14.23 -8.22 -9.89
CA GLY A 56 13.91 -8.19 -11.31
C GLY A 56 12.58 -8.85 -11.67
N LYS A 57 11.70 -9.07 -10.67
CA LYS A 57 10.40 -9.75 -10.84
C LYS A 57 9.28 -8.97 -10.14
N PRO A 58 8.95 -7.77 -10.63
CA PRO A 58 7.90 -6.95 -10.02
C PRO A 58 6.52 -7.62 -10.08
N GLU A 59 6.26 -8.50 -11.07
CA GLU A 59 4.97 -9.21 -11.17
C GLU A 59 4.66 -10.12 -9.97
N LEU A 60 5.68 -10.63 -9.28
CA LEU A 60 5.47 -11.50 -8.12
C LEU A 60 4.71 -10.79 -7.01
N PHE A 61 4.97 -9.49 -6.83
CA PHE A 61 4.25 -8.71 -5.84
C PHE A 61 2.75 -8.64 -6.15
N VAL A 62 2.41 -8.37 -7.41
CA VAL A 62 1.03 -8.28 -7.86
C VAL A 62 0.34 -9.64 -7.74
N GLN A 63 1.02 -10.70 -8.16
CA GLN A 63 0.50 -12.07 -8.09
C GLN A 63 0.26 -12.54 -6.65
N GLU A 64 1.21 -12.28 -5.74
CA GLU A 64 1.04 -12.61 -4.32
C GLU A 64 -0.08 -11.79 -3.66
N SER A 65 -0.24 -10.52 -4.06
CA SER A 65 -1.30 -9.65 -3.55
C SER A 65 -2.68 -10.08 -4.04
N MET A 66 -2.79 -10.48 -5.31
CA MET A 66 -4.00 -11.09 -5.89
C MET A 66 -4.39 -12.36 -5.14
N LEU A 67 -3.42 -13.23 -4.83
CA LEU A 67 -3.64 -14.48 -4.08
C LEU A 67 -4.03 -14.23 -2.62
N ARG A 68 -3.49 -13.18 -2.00
CA ARG A 68 -3.70 -12.88 -0.57
C ARG A 68 -5.01 -12.14 -0.29
N HIS A 69 -5.43 -11.27 -1.21
CA HIS A 69 -6.58 -10.39 -1.01
C HIS A 69 -7.72 -10.73 -1.95
N ASP A 70 -7.60 -10.27 -3.20
CA ASP A 70 -8.62 -10.40 -4.22
C ASP A 70 -7.96 -10.30 -5.61
N PRO A 71 -8.35 -11.14 -6.57
CA PRO A 71 -7.73 -11.18 -7.90
C PRO A 71 -8.06 -9.98 -8.79
N ASP A 72 -9.19 -9.30 -8.54
CA ASP A 72 -9.71 -8.23 -9.40
C ASP A 72 -9.39 -6.85 -8.82
N VAL A 73 -9.48 -6.65 -7.51
CA VAL A 73 -9.24 -5.35 -6.88
C VAL A 73 -8.70 -5.47 -5.48
N PHE A 74 -7.58 -4.80 -5.19
CA PHE A 74 -7.07 -4.75 -3.83
C PHE A 74 -6.49 -3.40 -3.40
N LYS A 75 -6.54 -3.13 -2.09
CA LYS A 75 -5.99 -1.92 -1.47
C LYS A 75 -4.60 -2.22 -0.89
N THR A 76 -3.60 -1.41 -1.23
CA THR A 76 -2.22 -1.51 -0.72
C THR A 76 -1.70 -0.19 -0.18
N HIS A 77 -0.59 -0.27 0.56
CA HIS A 77 0.14 0.90 1.02
C HIS A 77 1.48 1.00 0.28
N LEU A 78 1.57 1.96 -0.64
CA LEU A 78 2.75 2.21 -1.47
C LEU A 78 3.33 3.58 -1.12
N LEU A 79 4.61 3.62 -0.74
CA LEU A 79 5.37 4.86 -0.51
C LEU A 79 4.77 5.83 0.53
N GLY A 80 4.00 5.33 1.51
CA GLY A 80 3.38 6.19 2.52
C GLY A 80 1.91 6.54 2.22
N GLU A 81 1.40 6.17 1.05
CA GLU A 81 0.04 6.46 0.61
C GLU A 81 -0.74 5.16 0.37
N ILE A 82 -2.06 5.26 0.54
CA ILE A 82 -3.00 4.16 0.35
C ILE A 82 -3.50 4.20 -1.09
N ILE A 83 -3.29 3.12 -1.85
CA ILE A 83 -3.65 3.04 -3.26
C ILE A 83 -4.55 1.83 -3.50
N ALA A 84 -5.56 1.99 -4.34
CA ALA A 84 -6.36 0.89 -4.85
C ALA A 84 -5.76 0.40 -6.17
N THR A 85 -5.33 -0.85 -6.22
CA THR A 85 -4.78 -1.50 -7.40
C THR A 85 -5.89 -2.30 -8.07
N LEU A 86 -6.23 -1.89 -9.31
CA LEU A 86 -7.13 -2.65 -10.18
C LEU A 86 -6.31 -3.72 -10.90
N CYS A 87 -6.82 -4.94 -10.94
CA CYS A 87 -6.13 -6.09 -11.49
C CYS A 87 -7.01 -6.85 -12.48
N GLY A 88 -6.37 -7.59 -13.38
CA GLY A 88 -7.05 -8.39 -14.40
C GLY A 88 -7.64 -7.62 -15.58
N PRO A 89 -8.26 -8.33 -16.55
CA PRO A 89 -8.76 -7.75 -17.79
C PRO A 89 -9.87 -6.73 -17.58
N ASN A 90 -10.76 -6.97 -16.60
CA ASN A 90 -11.89 -6.09 -16.29
C ASN A 90 -11.40 -4.80 -15.64
N GLY A 91 -10.46 -4.88 -14.70
CA GLY A 91 -9.83 -3.71 -14.07
C GLY A 91 -9.10 -2.84 -15.08
N ASN A 92 -8.31 -3.45 -15.97
CA ASN A 92 -7.61 -2.75 -17.04
C ASN A 92 -8.58 -2.08 -18.02
N LYS A 93 -9.63 -2.80 -18.45
CA LYS A 93 -10.67 -2.23 -19.31
C LYS A 93 -11.37 -1.06 -18.63
N PHE A 94 -11.70 -1.17 -17.35
CA PHE A 94 -12.31 -0.09 -16.57
C PHE A 94 -11.39 1.13 -16.47
N LEU A 95 -10.09 0.91 -16.23
CA LEU A 95 -9.09 1.97 -16.13
C LEU A 95 -8.99 2.76 -17.46
N PHE A 96 -8.72 2.06 -18.57
CA PHE A 96 -8.52 2.68 -19.88
C PHE A 96 -9.82 3.23 -20.50
N SER A 97 -10.97 2.64 -20.20
CA SER A 97 -12.26 3.15 -20.73
C SER A 97 -12.74 4.44 -20.05
N ASN A 98 -12.23 4.74 -18.86
CA ASN A 98 -12.60 5.94 -18.11
C ASN A 98 -11.50 7.02 -18.08
N GLU A 99 -10.27 6.69 -18.50
CA GLU A 99 -9.21 7.67 -18.75
C GLU A 99 -9.66 8.75 -19.75
N SER A 100 -10.28 8.35 -20.85
CA SER A 100 -10.82 9.25 -21.88
C SER A 100 -11.96 10.17 -21.39
N LYS A 101 -12.55 9.87 -20.23
CA LYS A 101 -13.62 10.65 -19.62
C LYS A 101 -13.10 11.63 -18.56
N GLY A 102 -11.79 11.69 -18.34
CA GLY A 102 -11.17 12.55 -17.33
C GLY A 102 -11.49 12.16 -15.89
N LEU A 103 -12.08 10.98 -15.65
CA LEU A 103 -12.48 10.50 -14.32
C LEU A 103 -11.35 9.79 -13.57
N LEU A 104 -10.32 9.37 -14.28
CA LEU A 104 -9.13 8.74 -13.74
C LEU A 104 -7.92 9.62 -14.09
N LEU A 105 -7.76 10.69 -13.31
CA LEU A 105 -6.46 11.36 -13.25
C LEU A 105 -5.44 10.34 -12.77
N THR A 106 -4.32 10.26 -13.46
CA THR A 106 -3.09 9.60 -13.01
C THR A 106 -2.72 10.13 -11.62
N CYS A 107 -3.30 9.54 -10.57
CA CYS A 107 -3.06 9.94 -9.19
C CYS A 107 -1.70 9.36 -8.77
N TRP A 108 -0.64 9.96 -9.31
CA TRP A 108 0.71 9.65 -8.89
C TRP A 108 0.86 10.03 -7.43
N PRO A 109 1.35 9.11 -6.57
CA PRO A 109 1.56 9.44 -5.18
C PRO A 109 2.53 10.62 -5.08
N SER A 110 2.32 11.48 -4.10
CA SER A 110 3.02 12.76 -3.98
C SER A 110 4.54 12.59 -3.96
N SER A 111 5.01 11.44 -3.44
CA SER A 111 6.41 11.03 -3.46
C SER A 111 6.96 10.84 -4.88
N LEU A 112 6.19 10.24 -5.79
CA LEU A 112 6.61 10.01 -7.19
C LEU A 112 6.49 11.30 -8.01
N ALA A 113 5.45 12.10 -7.79
CA ALA A 113 5.34 13.42 -8.41
C ALA A 113 6.53 14.32 -8.05
N ARG A 114 6.97 14.31 -6.78
CA ARG A 114 8.16 15.05 -6.34
C ARG A 114 9.48 14.48 -6.86
N LEU A 115 9.53 13.17 -7.14
CA LEU A 115 10.75 12.48 -7.57
C LEU A 115 10.96 12.61 -9.08
N PHE A 116 9.89 12.61 -9.86
CA PHE A 116 9.93 12.72 -11.33
C PHE A 116 9.65 14.13 -11.86
N GLY A 117 9.16 15.06 -11.02
CA GLY A 117 8.85 16.44 -11.42
C GLY A 117 7.79 16.52 -12.53
N ASP A 118 7.68 17.69 -13.17
CA ASP A 118 6.74 17.92 -14.27
C ASP A 118 7.09 17.13 -15.56
N SER A 119 8.27 16.53 -15.60
CA SER A 119 8.79 15.73 -16.73
C SER A 119 7.95 14.49 -17.06
N PHE A 120 7.00 14.10 -16.19
CA PHE A 120 6.17 12.92 -16.39
C PHE A 120 4.79 13.23 -17.01
N LEU A 121 4.36 14.51 -16.99
CA LEU A 121 3.02 14.93 -17.47
C LEU A 121 3.06 15.64 -18.84
N THR A 122 4.19 15.57 -19.55
CA THR A 122 4.33 16.04 -20.95
C THR A 122 4.34 14.84 -21.88
#